data_AF-A0A3M6UQK3-F1
#
_entry.id   AF-A0A3M6UQK3-F1
#
_cell.length_a   1.000
_cell.length_b   1.000
_cell.length_c   1.000
_cell.angle_alpha   90.00
_cell.angle_beta   90.00
_cell.angle_gamma   90.00
#
_symmetry.space_group_name_H-M   'P 1'
#
loop_
_entity.id
_entity.type
_entity.pdbx_description
1 polymer ?
#
loop_
_entity_poly.entity_id
_entity_poly.type
_entity_poly.pdbx_seq_one_letter_code
_entity_poly.pdbx_strand_id
1 'polypeptide(L)'
;MRWICVILLFRSVLSVSHSPDENFNMRNSSLFEGDMILSKDQQERAEEELDIDDSRHKRATSRSRLWPRGVVKYKIDVNLGRKSRAMTAIKAAMAEWRTKTCIQFKKRTNEKAYVLFRYSNRFIWNQHNDQLPVCIIVGRRQEIFLGPRCWFKGTVVHEIGHAIGFYHEQSRPDRDSYIKIKYENIRSGAKKNFHKYRRSTIDSLLTPYDYGSVMHYRSKAFSKNGKPTIIVKKHGVTIGQRRRLSPIDARQADLMYKAECKRRAKVKGRGEKGKTNTKEKFSNS
;
A
#
# COMPACT_ATOMS: atom_id res chain seq x y z
N MET A 1 -33.10 53.32 21.20
CA MET A 1 -32.00 52.38 21.49
C MET A 1 -32.03 51.25 20.46
N ARG A 2 -31.12 51.26 19.48
CA ARG A 2 -31.04 50.23 18.43
C ARG A 2 -29.93 49.24 18.80
N TRP A 3 -30.29 47.98 18.99
CA TRP A 3 -29.36 46.89 19.29
C TRP A 3 -28.68 46.42 18.00
N ILE A 4 -27.35 46.52 17.94
CA ILE A 4 -26.52 45.96 16.86
C ILE A 4 -26.15 44.52 17.27
N CYS A 5 -26.74 43.53 16.60
CA CYS A 5 -26.28 42.14 16.70
C CYS A 5 -25.00 41.97 15.89
N VAL A 6 -23.86 41.90 16.58
CA VAL A 6 -22.58 41.50 15.97
C VAL A 6 -22.57 39.98 15.85
N ILE A 7 -22.85 39.47 14.65
CA ILE A 7 -22.67 38.05 14.33
C ILE A 7 -21.17 37.78 14.16
N LEU A 8 -20.55 37.25 15.21
CA LEU A 8 -19.20 36.70 15.15
C LEU A 8 -19.22 35.40 14.32
N LEU A 9 -18.88 35.51 13.04
CA LEU A 9 -18.60 34.35 12.20
C LEU A 9 -17.27 33.71 12.66
N PHE A 10 -17.37 32.72 13.55
CA PHE A 10 -16.27 31.78 13.79
C PHE A 10 -15.98 31.03 12.49
N ARG A 11 -14.96 31.48 11.74
CA ARG A 11 -14.33 30.66 10.72
C ARG A 11 -13.68 29.46 11.41
N SER A 12 -14.40 28.35 11.47
CA SER A 12 -13.81 27.07 11.79
C SER A 12 -12.78 26.77 10.70
N VAL A 13 -11.50 26.98 11.04
CA VAL A 13 -10.40 26.43 10.26
C VAL A 13 -10.50 24.92 10.45
N LEU A 14 -11.20 24.25 9.54
CA LEU A 14 -11.14 22.80 9.38
C LEU A 14 -9.67 22.46 9.13
N SER A 15 -8.93 22.14 10.19
CA SER A 15 -7.62 21.53 10.04
C SER A 15 -7.85 20.21 9.32
N VAL A 16 -7.52 20.18 8.03
CA VAL A 16 -7.46 18.93 7.29
C VAL A 16 -6.34 18.15 7.95
N SER A 17 -6.69 17.24 8.86
CA SER A 17 -5.71 16.35 9.50
C SER A 17 -4.96 15.62 8.39
N HIS A 18 -3.75 16.10 8.11
CA HIS A 18 -2.92 15.57 7.06
C HIS A 18 -2.34 14.28 7.62
N SER A 19 -2.76 13.13 7.09
CA SER A 19 -2.17 11.84 7.48
C SER A 19 -0.67 11.95 7.29
N PRO A 20 0.16 11.84 8.34
CA PRO A 20 1.61 11.79 8.17
C PRO A 20 1.99 10.54 7.36
N ASP A 21 3.21 10.53 6.83
CA ASP A 21 3.83 9.30 6.30
C ASP A 21 3.74 8.19 7.35
N GLU A 22 3.53 6.96 6.92
CA GLU A 22 3.80 5.79 7.76
C GLU A 22 5.20 5.92 8.37
N ASN A 23 5.28 5.69 9.68
CA ASN A 23 6.53 5.75 10.44
C ASN A 23 7.33 7.08 10.32
N PHE A 24 6.67 8.20 10.01
CA PHE A 24 7.34 9.50 9.93
C PHE A 24 8.11 9.83 11.22
N ASN A 25 9.37 10.27 11.07
CA ASN A 25 10.33 10.51 12.18
C ASN A 25 10.68 9.30 13.04
N MET A 26 10.39 8.08 12.58
CA MET A 26 10.77 6.84 13.26
C MET A 26 12.10 6.32 12.70
N ARG A 27 12.95 5.77 13.57
CA ARG A 27 14.31 5.31 13.30
C ARG A 27 14.38 3.80 13.44
N ASN A 28 14.37 3.10 12.32
CA ASN A 28 14.72 1.68 12.30
C ASN A 28 15.42 1.30 11.00
N SER A 29 16.70 0.95 11.10
CA SER A 29 17.53 0.50 9.98
C SER A 29 17.22 -0.94 9.55
N SER A 30 16.46 -1.71 10.33
CA SER A 30 16.06 -3.09 9.99
C SER A 30 14.82 -3.17 9.09
N LEU A 31 14.07 -2.07 8.94
CA LEU A 31 12.98 -2.01 7.97
C LEU A 31 13.54 -1.77 6.57
N PHE A 32 13.13 -2.63 5.64
CA PHE A 32 13.38 -2.46 4.21
C PHE A 32 12.38 -1.46 3.64
N GLU A 33 12.90 -0.48 2.90
CA GLU A 33 12.13 0.69 2.46
C GLU A 33 11.29 1.31 3.61
N GLY A 34 11.74 1.20 4.86
CA GLY A 34 11.17 1.89 6.02
C GLY A 34 9.80 1.45 6.54
N ASP A 35 9.12 0.52 5.88
CA ASP A 35 7.80 -0.01 6.28
C ASP A 35 7.63 -1.52 6.00
N MET A 36 8.63 -2.19 5.42
CA MET A 36 8.60 -3.64 5.18
C MET A 36 9.59 -4.38 6.07
N ILE A 37 9.16 -5.47 6.70
CA ILE A 37 10.05 -6.48 7.28
C ILE A 37 10.23 -7.61 6.27
N LEU A 38 11.45 -7.79 5.77
CA LEU A 38 11.80 -8.89 4.86
C LEU A 38 12.08 -10.19 5.63
N SER A 39 11.78 -11.35 5.03
CA SER A 39 12.30 -12.64 5.48
C SER A 39 13.81 -12.75 5.21
N LYS A 40 14.52 -13.69 5.84
CA LYS A 40 15.98 -13.86 5.67
C LYS A 40 16.40 -13.99 4.21
N ASP A 41 15.78 -14.91 3.45
CA ASP A 41 16.03 -15.07 2.01
C ASP A 41 15.79 -13.80 1.19
N GLN A 42 14.89 -12.92 1.64
CA GLN A 42 14.61 -11.65 0.99
C GLN A 42 15.62 -10.58 1.40
N GLN A 43 16.11 -10.60 2.64
CA GLN A 43 17.19 -9.72 3.09
C GLN A 43 18.46 -9.99 2.29
N GLU A 44 18.86 -11.27 2.16
CA GLU A 44 20.00 -11.67 1.34
C GLU A 44 19.88 -11.18 -0.11
N ARG A 45 18.70 -11.38 -0.74
CA ARG A 45 18.46 -10.88 -2.10
C ARG A 45 18.47 -9.36 -2.19
N ALA A 46 17.93 -8.66 -1.20
CA ALA A 46 17.96 -7.20 -1.17
C ALA A 46 19.39 -6.66 -1.02
N GLU A 47 20.24 -7.35 -0.25
CA GLU A 47 21.66 -7.04 -0.09
C GLU A 47 22.46 -7.27 -1.38
N GLU A 48 22.10 -8.30 -2.15
CA GLU A 48 22.66 -8.60 -3.48
C GLU A 48 22.04 -7.75 -4.62
N GLU A 49 21.16 -6.80 -4.30
CA GLU A 49 20.38 -6.00 -5.26
C GLU A 49 19.60 -6.86 -6.29
N LEU A 50 19.20 -8.05 -5.87
CA LEU A 50 18.38 -8.99 -6.62
C LEU A 50 16.89 -8.76 -6.36
N ASP A 51 16.07 -9.30 -7.25
CA ASP A 51 14.63 -9.33 -7.04
C ASP A 51 14.31 -10.16 -5.79
N ILE A 52 13.82 -9.52 -4.73
CA ILE A 52 13.43 -10.19 -3.48
C ILE A 52 12.32 -11.25 -3.69
N ASP A 53 11.62 -11.23 -4.83
CA ASP A 53 10.62 -12.22 -5.22
C ASP A 53 11.14 -13.39 -6.04
N ASP A 54 12.37 -13.28 -6.56
CA ASP A 54 12.95 -14.29 -7.42
C ASP A 54 13.46 -15.47 -6.59
N SER A 55 12.63 -16.51 -6.46
CA SER A 55 13.03 -17.75 -5.78
C SER A 55 13.95 -18.59 -6.66
N ARG A 56 15.09 -19.05 -6.09
CA ARG A 56 16.10 -19.95 -6.69
C ARG A 56 15.57 -21.27 -7.28
N HIS A 57 14.27 -21.54 -7.20
CA HIS A 57 13.59 -22.71 -7.77
C HIS A 57 12.59 -22.26 -8.85
N LYS A 58 13.08 -21.93 -10.05
CA LYS A 58 12.21 -21.76 -11.22
C LYS A 58 12.04 -23.10 -11.95
N ARG A 59 10.80 -23.59 -12.01
CA ARG A 59 10.28 -24.24 -13.21
C ARG A 59 9.33 -23.23 -13.87
N ALA A 60 9.71 -22.78 -15.07
CA ALA A 60 8.98 -21.98 -16.08
C ALA A 60 7.81 -21.06 -15.63
N THR A 61 7.97 -19.76 -15.89
CA THR A 61 7.01 -18.64 -15.79
C THR A 61 6.81 -18.01 -14.41
N SER A 62 7.56 -16.94 -14.10
CA SER A 62 7.30 -16.11 -12.93
C SER A 62 6.29 -14.99 -13.27
N ARG A 63 5.00 -15.35 -13.32
CA ARG A 63 3.87 -14.41 -13.07
C ARG A 63 3.70 -14.21 -11.55
N SER A 64 4.82 -14.07 -10.84
CA SER A 64 4.93 -14.41 -9.42
C SER A 64 3.91 -13.67 -8.56
N ARG A 65 3.13 -14.46 -7.82
CA ARG A 65 2.57 -14.04 -6.54
C ARG A 65 1.51 -12.90 -6.59
N LEU A 66 0.56 -12.95 -7.53
CA LEU A 66 -0.71 -12.21 -7.42
C LEU A 66 -1.77 -12.95 -6.59
N TRP A 67 -2.74 -12.23 -6.03
CA TRP A 67 -3.90 -12.86 -5.37
C TRP A 67 -4.78 -13.59 -6.39
N PRO A 68 -5.07 -14.89 -6.19
CA PRO A 68 -5.93 -15.64 -7.09
C PRO A 68 -7.26 -14.95 -7.31
N ARG A 69 -7.63 -14.79 -8.58
CA ARG A 69 -8.87 -14.16 -9.04
C ARG A 69 -8.97 -12.69 -8.63
N GLY A 70 -7.86 -12.04 -8.26
CA GLY A 70 -7.84 -10.69 -7.71
C GLY A 70 -8.63 -10.58 -6.41
N VAL A 71 -8.72 -11.66 -5.62
CA VAL A 71 -9.46 -11.70 -4.36
C VAL A 71 -8.47 -11.82 -3.20
N VAL A 72 -8.31 -10.73 -2.46
CA VAL A 72 -7.53 -10.68 -1.23
C VAL A 72 -8.36 -11.31 -0.12
N LYS A 73 -7.87 -12.43 0.42
CA LYS A 73 -8.44 -13.03 1.63
C LYS A 73 -7.92 -12.28 2.83
N TYR A 74 -8.79 -11.95 3.80
CA TYR A 74 -8.35 -11.21 4.97
C TYR A 74 -8.95 -11.68 6.29
N LYS A 75 -8.19 -11.52 7.36
CA LYS A 75 -8.63 -11.65 8.75
C LYS A 75 -8.23 -10.37 9.50
N ILE A 76 -9.08 -9.92 10.42
CA ILE A 76 -8.75 -8.82 11.32
C ILE A 76 -8.61 -9.44 12.71
N ASP A 77 -7.48 -9.19 13.36
CA ASP A 77 -7.25 -9.63 14.73
C ASP A 77 -8.27 -9.00 15.68
N VAL A 78 -8.69 -9.74 16.70
CA VAL A 78 -9.74 -9.32 17.63
C VAL A 78 -9.38 -8.02 18.37
N ASN A 79 -8.11 -7.83 18.71
CA ASN A 79 -7.67 -6.65 19.46
C ASN A 79 -7.73 -5.39 18.59
N LEU A 80 -7.41 -5.52 17.30
CA LEU A 80 -7.58 -4.45 16.33
C LEU A 80 -9.06 -4.23 15.97
N GLY A 81 -9.83 -5.31 15.85
CA GLY A 81 -11.24 -5.29 15.50
C GLY A 81 -12.13 -4.53 16.48
N ARG A 82 -11.72 -4.44 17.75
CA ARG A 82 -12.37 -3.64 18.80
C ARG A 82 -12.08 -2.13 18.69
N LYS A 83 -11.14 -1.70 17.84
CA LYS A 83 -10.76 -0.28 17.68
C LYS A 83 -11.55 0.35 16.54
N SER A 84 -12.59 1.12 16.86
CA SER A 84 -13.50 1.74 15.89
C SER A 84 -12.77 2.55 14.81
N ARG A 85 -11.80 3.39 15.20
CA ARG A 85 -10.97 4.18 14.27
C ARG A 85 -10.19 3.31 13.29
N ALA A 86 -9.57 2.22 13.76
CA ALA A 86 -8.86 1.27 12.91
C ALA A 86 -9.83 0.62 11.91
N MET A 87 -10.99 0.17 12.39
CA MET A 87 -12.00 -0.47 11.55
C MET A 87 -12.55 0.47 10.48
N THR A 88 -12.76 1.75 10.80
CA THR A 88 -13.15 2.77 9.83
C THR A 88 -12.09 2.93 8.74
N ALA A 89 -10.81 3.05 9.12
CA ALA A 89 -9.71 3.17 8.15
C ALA A 89 -9.58 1.92 7.26
N ILE A 90 -9.63 0.71 7.83
CA ILE A 90 -9.54 -0.55 7.08
C ILE A 90 -10.70 -0.70 6.09
N LYS A 91 -11.94 -0.45 6.54
CA LYS A 91 -13.13 -0.51 5.66
C LYS A 91 -13.03 0.50 4.51
N ALA A 92 -12.64 1.73 4.81
CA ALA A 92 -12.50 2.78 3.79
C ALA A 92 -11.39 2.46 2.78
N ALA A 93 -10.26 1.91 3.23
CA ALA A 93 -9.16 1.52 2.35
C ALA A 93 -9.53 0.33 1.44
N MET A 94 -10.17 -0.72 1.99
CA MET A 94 -10.68 -1.83 1.19
C MET A 94 -11.74 -1.37 0.18
N ALA A 95 -12.61 -0.43 0.57
CA ALA A 95 -13.61 0.14 -0.33
C ALA A 95 -12.94 0.90 -1.49
N GLU A 96 -11.90 1.68 -1.22
CA GLU A 96 -11.17 2.43 -2.24
C GLU A 96 -10.51 1.53 -3.28
N TRP A 97 -9.82 0.48 -2.86
CA TRP A 97 -9.29 -0.53 -3.79
C TRP A 97 -10.41 -1.21 -4.58
N ARG A 98 -11.52 -1.59 -3.92
CA ARG A 98 -12.65 -2.29 -4.54
C ARG A 98 -13.40 -1.47 -5.59
N THR A 99 -13.53 -0.15 -5.38
CA THR A 99 -14.32 0.72 -6.27
C THR A 99 -13.50 1.27 -7.44
N LYS A 100 -12.18 1.40 -7.27
CA LYS A 100 -11.30 1.96 -8.31
C LYS A 100 -10.56 0.92 -9.15
N THR A 101 -10.59 -0.34 -8.73
CA THR A 101 -9.87 -1.42 -9.41
C THR A 101 -10.73 -2.69 -9.44
N CYS A 102 -10.23 -3.72 -10.11
CA CYS A 102 -10.81 -5.04 -10.11
C CYS A 102 -10.50 -5.84 -8.82
N ILE A 103 -9.72 -5.33 -7.87
CA ILE A 103 -9.43 -6.04 -6.62
C ILE A 103 -10.69 -6.21 -5.77
N GLN A 104 -10.83 -7.35 -5.12
CA GLN A 104 -11.93 -7.65 -4.21
C GLN A 104 -11.39 -8.19 -2.89
N PHE A 105 -12.14 -8.01 -1.82
CA PHE A 105 -11.78 -8.48 -0.47
C PHE A 105 -12.83 -9.48 0.02
N LYS A 106 -12.39 -10.58 0.61
CA LYS A 106 -13.27 -11.56 1.24
C LYS A 106 -12.69 -11.99 2.59
N LYS A 107 -13.54 -12.01 3.62
CA LYS A 107 -13.17 -12.57 4.93
C LYS A 107 -12.66 -14.00 4.73
N ARG A 108 -11.52 -14.29 5.33
CA ARG A 108 -10.90 -15.61 5.32
C ARG A 108 -11.82 -16.62 6.04
N THR A 109 -11.87 -17.83 5.49
CA THR A 109 -12.40 -19.02 6.16
C THR A 109 -11.23 -19.94 6.51
N ASN A 110 -10.77 -20.74 5.54
CA ASN A 110 -9.76 -21.78 5.68
C ASN A 110 -8.56 -21.57 4.74
N GLU A 111 -8.51 -20.47 4.00
CA GLU A 111 -7.43 -20.23 3.05
C GLU A 111 -6.08 -20.11 3.77
N LYS A 112 -5.05 -20.76 3.23
CA LYS A 112 -3.69 -20.71 3.78
C LYS A 112 -3.05 -19.33 3.60
N ALA A 113 -3.24 -18.71 2.44
CA ALA A 113 -2.75 -17.36 2.15
C ALA A 113 -3.85 -16.31 2.39
N TYR A 114 -3.60 -15.33 3.24
CA TYR A 114 -4.54 -14.26 3.59
C TYR A 114 -3.82 -13.08 4.27
N VAL A 115 -4.26 -11.85 4.03
CA VAL A 115 -3.80 -10.68 4.79
C VAL A 115 -4.37 -10.74 6.21
N LEU A 116 -3.51 -10.62 7.22
CA LEU A 116 -3.94 -10.50 8.61
C LEU A 116 -3.68 -9.07 9.09
N PHE A 117 -4.73 -8.32 9.41
CA PHE A 117 -4.57 -7.02 10.05
C PHE A 117 -4.39 -7.21 11.55
N ARG A 118 -3.27 -6.77 12.11
CA ARG A 118 -2.95 -6.87 13.54
C ARG A 118 -2.79 -5.50 14.16
N TYR A 119 -3.11 -5.42 15.46
CA TYR A 119 -2.72 -4.27 16.25
C TYR A 119 -1.19 -4.27 16.38
N SER A 120 -0.55 -3.14 16.08
CA SER A 120 0.90 -3.02 16.26
C SER A 120 1.22 -2.72 17.72
N ASN A 121 1.74 -3.72 18.43
CA ASN A 121 2.47 -3.55 19.69
C ASN A 121 3.99 -3.49 19.47
N ARG A 122 4.44 -3.43 18.21
CA ARG A 122 5.85 -3.26 17.85
C ARG A 122 6.19 -1.79 17.89
N PHE A 123 7.18 -1.45 18.69
CA PHE A 123 7.63 -0.07 18.84
C PHE A 123 8.93 0.17 18.06
N ILE A 124 9.03 1.33 17.44
CA ILE A 124 10.28 1.85 16.89
C ILE A 124 10.53 3.22 17.54
N TRP A 125 11.81 3.49 17.81
CA TRP A 125 12.27 4.74 18.38
C TRP A 125 12.04 5.90 17.41
N ASN A 126 11.43 6.98 17.87
CA ASN A 126 11.38 8.22 17.10
C ASN A 126 12.71 8.99 17.24
N GLN A 127 12.82 10.13 16.55
CA GLN A 127 13.98 11.03 16.66
C GLN A 127 14.21 11.65 18.06
N HIS A 128 13.24 11.53 18.96
CA HIS A 128 13.24 12.00 20.35
C HIS A 128 13.44 10.86 21.37
N ASN A 129 13.79 9.65 20.91
CA ASN A 129 13.92 8.44 21.75
C ASN A 129 12.62 7.97 22.42
N ASP A 130 11.45 8.29 21.88
CA ASP A 130 10.19 7.66 22.28
C ASP A 130 9.88 6.41 21.45
N GLN A 131 9.29 5.40 22.09
CA GLN A 131 8.78 4.20 21.43
C GLN A 131 7.40 4.46 20.83
N LEU A 132 7.28 4.38 19.50
CA LEU A 132 5.99 4.55 18.80
C LEU A 132 5.55 3.29 18.05
N PRO A 133 4.26 2.92 18.12
CA PRO A 133 3.72 1.78 17.40
C PRO A 133 3.67 2.05 15.90
N VAL A 134 4.15 1.08 15.12
CA VAL A 134 4.47 1.24 13.69
C VAL A 134 3.35 0.84 12.73
N CYS A 135 3.43 1.33 11.50
CA CYS A 135 2.69 0.84 10.34
C CYS A 135 3.67 0.04 9.50
N ILE A 136 3.57 -1.29 9.50
CA ILE A 136 4.48 -2.14 8.73
C ILE A 136 3.75 -3.33 8.14
N ILE A 137 4.31 -3.85 7.06
CA ILE A 137 3.96 -5.16 6.52
C ILE A 137 5.13 -6.14 6.74
N VAL A 138 4.81 -7.36 7.20
CA VAL A 138 5.80 -8.43 7.39
C VAL A 138 5.73 -9.42 6.25
N GLY A 139 6.83 -9.56 5.51
CA GLY A 139 6.83 -10.21 4.20
C GLY A 139 5.89 -9.52 3.22
N ARG A 140 5.88 -9.96 1.95
CA ARG A 140 5.02 -9.32 0.94
C ARG A 140 3.54 -9.67 1.05
N ARG A 141 3.19 -10.66 1.90
CA ARG A 141 1.92 -11.39 1.76
C ARG A 141 1.19 -11.75 3.04
N GLN A 142 1.68 -11.38 4.22
CA GLN A 142 1.00 -11.78 5.44
C GLN A 142 1.44 -10.98 6.66
N GLU A 143 0.48 -10.22 7.19
CA GLU A 143 0.53 -9.38 8.39
C GLU A 143 0.80 -7.90 8.11
N ILE A 144 -0.29 -7.12 8.17
CA ILE A 144 -0.26 -5.66 8.21
C ILE A 144 -0.46 -5.25 9.66
N PHE A 145 0.56 -4.66 10.27
CA PHE A 145 0.52 -4.15 11.63
C PHE A 145 0.11 -2.67 11.59
N LEU A 146 -0.96 -2.32 12.31
CA LEU A 146 -1.49 -0.96 12.35
C LEU A 146 -1.46 -0.42 13.78
N GLY A 147 -0.49 0.45 14.07
CA GLY A 147 -0.47 1.26 15.29
C GLY A 147 -1.55 2.35 15.30
N PRO A 148 -1.92 2.92 16.45
CA PRO A 148 -2.91 4.00 16.56
C PRO A 148 -2.69 5.21 15.62
N ARG A 149 -1.42 5.55 15.33
CA ARG A 149 -1.04 6.64 14.41
C ARG A 149 -1.16 6.26 12.93
N CYS A 150 -1.46 5.00 12.63
CA CYS A 150 -1.60 4.45 11.28
C CYS A 150 -3.06 4.34 10.83
N TRP A 151 -4.03 4.64 11.71
CA TRP A 151 -5.46 4.47 11.44
C TRP A 151 -6.04 5.59 10.58
N PHE A 152 -5.34 5.91 9.50
CA PHE A 152 -5.76 6.80 8.45
C PHE A 152 -6.00 5.97 7.19
N LYS A 153 -7.05 6.31 6.44
CA LYS A 153 -7.41 5.60 5.22
C LYS A 153 -6.22 5.49 4.25
N GLY A 154 -5.48 6.58 4.01
CA GLY A 154 -4.37 6.59 3.06
C GLY A 154 -3.21 5.67 3.45
N THR A 155 -2.85 5.65 4.74
CA THR A 155 -1.86 4.69 5.27
C THR A 155 -2.32 3.26 5.03
N VAL A 156 -3.57 2.92 5.37
CA VAL A 156 -4.05 1.54 5.15
C VAL A 156 -4.16 1.20 3.65
N VAL A 157 -4.46 2.17 2.78
CA VAL A 157 -4.43 1.98 1.32
C VAL A 157 -3.01 1.62 0.86
N HIS A 158 -1.99 2.32 1.38
CA HIS A 158 -0.58 2.07 1.09
C HIS A 158 -0.15 0.66 1.50
N GLU A 159 -0.42 0.26 2.74
CA GLU A 159 -0.08 -1.09 3.24
C GLU A 159 -0.78 -2.20 2.45
N ILE A 160 -2.04 -1.99 2.04
CA ILE A 160 -2.75 -2.91 1.15
C ILE A 160 -2.07 -2.94 -0.23
N GLY A 161 -1.54 -1.82 -0.72
CA GLY A 161 -0.74 -1.73 -1.94
C GLY A 161 0.44 -2.71 -1.90
N HIS A 162 1.25 -2.68 -0.84
CA HIS A 162 2.30 -3.67 -0.64
C HIS A 162 1.78 -5.11 -0.64
N ALA A 163 0.69 -5.37 0.09
CA ALA A 163 0.10 -6.70 0.19
C ALA A 163 -0.43 -7.25 -1.16
N ILE A 164 -0.76 -6.38 -2.12
CA ILE A 164 -1.19 -6.78 -3.47
C ILE A 164 -0.06 -6.76 -4.50
N GLY A 165 1.15 -6.36 -4.11
CA GLY A 165 2.38 -6.48 -4.89
C GLY A 165 3.01 -5.16 -5.35
N PHE A 166 2.54 -4.01 -4.86
CA PHE A 166 3.17 -2.72 -5.18
C PHE A 166 4.47 -2.55 -4.39
N TYR A 167 5.44 -1.95 -5.06
CA TYR A 167 6.65 -1.39 -4.46
C TYR A 167 6.52 0.13 -4.38
N HIS A 168 7.45 0.79 -3.70
CA HIS A 168 7.44 2.24 -3.68
C HIS A 168 7.80 2.85 -5.03
N GLU A 169 7.12 3.95 -5.38
CA GLU A 169 7.27 4.59 -6.69
C GLU A 169 8.69 5.18 -6.88
N GLN A 170 9.30 5.71 -5.82
CA GLN A 170 10.67 6.22 -5.86
C GLN A 170 11.73 5.12 -5.96
N SER A 171 11.36 3.85 -6.03
CA SER A 171 12.30 2.74 -6.21
C SER A 171 12.28 2.22 -7.66
N ARG A 172 11.47 2.82 -8.53
CA ARG A 172 11.43 2.46 -9.96
C ARG A 172 12.81 2.59 -10.63
N PRO A 173 13.14 1.72 -11.61
CA PRO A 173 14.39 1.79 -12.35
C PRO A 173 14.61 3.11 -13.11
N ASP A 174 13.52 3.74 -13.58
CA ASP A 174 13.50 4.97 -14.38
C ASP A 174 13.40 6.27 -13.56
N ARG A 175 13.29 6.18 -12.23
CA ARG A 175 13.01 7.32 -11.33
C ARG A 175 13.93 8.51 -11.52
N ASP A 176 15.20 8.27 -11.88
CA ASP A 176 16.21 9.33 -11.93
C ASP A 176 15.95 10.30 -13.10
N SER A 177 15.03 9.98 -14.02
CA SER A 177 14.51 10.90 -15.02
C SER A 177 13.50 11.91 -14.44
N TYR A 178 12.93 11.62 -13.27
CA TYR A 178 11.80 12.33 -12.66
C TYR A 178 12.15 13.01 -11.34
N ILE A 179 13.02 12.38 -10.55
CA ILE A 179 13.45 12.85 -9.23
C ILE A 179 14.97 12.81 -9.10
N LYS A 180 15.50 13.51 -8.09
CA LYS A 180 16.90 13.44 -7.65
C LYS A 180 16.95 13.09 -6.18
N ILE A 181 17.68 12.04 -5.84
CA ILE A 181 17.95 11.66 -4.44
C ILE A 181 19.12 12.48 -3.90
N LYS A 182 18.91 13.10 -2.75
CA LYS A 182 19.89 13.91 -2.01
C LYS A 182 20.48 13.08 -0.87
N TYR A 183 21.40 12.19 -1.22
CA TYR A 183 22.02 11.24 -0.29
C TYR A 183 22.72 11.94 0.89
N GLU A 184 23.19 13.16 0.71
CA GLU A 184 23.78 14.01 1.74
C GLU A 184 22.80 14.35 2.87
N ASN A 185 21.48 14.38 2.59
CA ASN A 185 20.43 14.69 3.56
C ASN A 185 19.85 13.44 4.25
N ILE A 186 20.19 12.23 3.80
CA ILE A 186 19.66 10.97 4.34
C ILE A 186 20.41 10.59 5.62
N ARG A 187 19.68 10.15 6.66
CA ARG A 187 20.27 9.63 7.90
C ARG A 187 21.15 8.39 7.66
N SER A 188 22.16 8.20 8.51
CA SER A 188 23.01 7.01 8.45
C SER A 188 22.16 5.74 8.58
N GLY A 189 22.52 4.70 7.81
CA GLY A 189 21.80 3.41 7.77
C GLY A 189 20.50 3.38 6.96
N ALA A 190 20.00 4.52 6.46
CA ALA A 190 18.75 4.58 5.69
C ALA A 190 18.94 4.76 4.17
N LYS A 191 20.17 4.87 3.67
CA LYS A 191 20.44 5.04 2.22
C LYS A 191 19.89 3.89 1.37
N LYS A 192 19.89 2.68 1.91
CA LYS A 192 19.33 1.47 1.26
C LYS A 192 17.83 1.58 0.92
N ASN A 193 17.07 2.38 1.66
CA ASN A 193 15.64 2.63 1.40
C ASN A 193 15.41 3.45 0.11
N PHE A 194 16.48 3.91 -0.53
CA PHE A 194 16.47 4.62 -1.79
C PHE A 194 17.20 3.84 -2.89
N HIS A 195 17.44 2.54 -2.74
CA HIS A 195 17.96 1.75 -3.85
C HIS A 195 16.89 1.61 -4.95
N LYS A 196 17.32 1.47 -6.20
CA LYS A 196 16.41 1.18 -7.31
C LYS A 196 16.26 -0.32 -7.43
N TYR A 197 15.09 -0.76 -7.84
CA TYR A 197 14.96 -2.11 -8.36
C TYR A 197 15.50 -2.19 -9.79
N ARG A 198 15.92 -3.39 -10.19
CA ARG A 198 16.29 -3.68 -11.58
C ARG A 198 15.03 -3.75 -12.45
N ARG A 199 15.16 -3.50 -13.76
CA ARG A 199 14.04 -3.64 -14.72
C ARG A 199 13.49 -5.07 -14.79
N SER A 200 14.31 -6.07 -14.44
CA SER A 200 13.91 -7.47 -14.32
C SER A 200 13.00 -7.73 -13.12
N THR A 201 13.00 -6.84 -12.13
CA THR A 201 12.30 -6.97 -10.84
C THR A 201 10.97 -6.22 -10.83
N ILE A 202 10.95 -4.99 -11.36
CA ILE A 202 9.75 -4.18 -11.45
C ILE A 202 9.46 -3.87 -12.92
N ASP A 203 8.26 -4.26 -13.34
CA ASP A 203 7.65 -3.85 -14.60
C ASP A 203 6.65 -2.72 -14.32
N SER A 204 6.90 -1.55 -14.90
CA SER A 204 5.99 -0.40 -14.82
C SER A 204 4.70 -0.63 -15.61
N LEU A 205 4.58 -1.70 -16.38
CA LEU A 205 3.41 -2.03 -17.20
C LEU A 205 2.99 -0.88 -18.12
N LEU A 206 4.00 -0.16 -18.62
CA LEU A 206 3.85 1.02 -19.48
C LEU A 206 3.10 2.19 -18.81
N THR A 207 3.02 2.25 -17.48
CA THR A 207 2.51 3.42 -16.76
C THR A 207 3.59 4.50 -16.64
N PRO A 208 3.21 5.79 -16.81
CA PRO A 208 4.14 6.89 -16.56
C PRO A 208 4.50 6.95 -15.07
N TYR A 209 5.63 7.57 -14.75
CA TYR A 209 6.04 7.83 -13.37
C TYR A 209 4.99 8.68 -12.63
N ASP A 210 4.52 8.21 -11.48
CA ASP A 210 3.40 8.80 -10.76
C ASP A 210 3.82 9.53 -9.48
N TYR A 211 4.09 10.83 -9.60
CA TYR A 211 4.35 11.69 -8.44
C TYR A 211 3.21 11.70 -7.40
N GLY A 212 1.97 11.45 -7.85
CA GLY A 212 0.78 11.41 -7.02
C GLY A 212 0.51 10.04 -6.40
N SER A 213 1.36 9.04 -6.65
CA SER A 213 1.17 7.68 -6.16
C SER A 213 1.10 7.67 -4.64
N VAL A 214 0.17 6.88 -4.09
CA VAL A 214 0.11 6.61 -2.65
C VAL A 214 1.35 5.86 -2.17
N MET A 215 2.08 5.21 -3.08
CA MET A 215 3.32 4.48 -2.83
C MET A 215 4.57 5.35 -2.96
N HIS A 216 4.46 6.64 -3.30
CA HIS A 216 5.61 7.52 -3.39
C HIS A 216 5.98 8.05 -2.00
N TYR A 217 7.26 8.05 -1.65
CA TYR A 217 7.76 8.74 -0.45
C TYR A 217 7.52 10.25 -0.46
N ARG A 218 7.48 10.85 0.73
CA ARG A 218 7.56 12.29 0.90
C ARG A 218 8.94 12.85 0.58
N SER A 219 8.96 14.14 0.24
CA SER A 219 10.20 14.86 -0.08
C SER A 219 11.25 14.82 1.03
N LYS A 220 10.86 14.70 2.31
CA LYS A 220 11.77 14.69 3.48
C LYS A 220 11.92 13.30 4.13
N ALA A 221 11.52 12.22 3.45
CA ALA A 221 11.62 10.86 3.98
C ALA A 221 13.05 10.55 4.43
N PHE A 222 13.21 10.00 5.63
CA PHE A 222 14.52 9.66 6.24
C PHE A 222 15.54 10.80 6.36
N SER A 223 15.10 12.06 6.28
CA SER A 223 16.00 13.21 6.44
C SER A 223 16.68 13.21 7.81
N LYS A 224 17.94 13.63 7.85
CA LYS A 224 18.72 13.85 9.08
C LYS A 224 18.79 15.31 9.53
N ASN A 225 18.43 16.23 8.64
CA ASN A 225 18.65 17.67 8.82
C ASN A 225 17.40 18.50 8.45
N GLY A 226 16.24 17.87 8.31
CA GLY A 226 14.98 18.52 7.93
C GLY A 226 14.92 19.03 6.48
N LYS A 227 16.00 18.87 5.71
CA LYS A 227 16.06 19.22 4.28
C LYS A 227 15.50 18.06 3.42
N PRO A 228 14.99 18.35 2.21
CA PRO A 228 14.53 17.32 1.27
C PRO A 228 15.58 16.25 0.95
N THR A 229 15.19 14.99 1.02
CA THR A 229 15.94 13.82 0.51
C THR A 229 15.54 13.47 -0.91
N ILE A 230 14.34 13.87 -1.35
CA ILE A 230 13.86 13.71 -2.72
C ILE A 230 13.49 15.08 -3.30
N ILE A 231 14.12 15.42 -4.42
CA ILE A 231 13.83 16.62 -5.21
C ILE A 231 13.11 16.21 -6.49
N VAL A 232 11.93 16.76 -6.73
CA VAL A 232 11.18 16.56 -7.98
C VAL A 232 11.78 17.45 -9.07
N LYS A 233 12.05 16.90 -10.25
CA LYS A 233 12.61 17.67 -11.38
C LYS A 233 11.56 18.53 -12.08
N LYS A 234 10.30 18.10 -12.07
CA LYS A 234 9.18 18.85 -12.65
C LYS A 234 8.71 19.95 -11.69
N HIS A 235 8.75 21.19 -12.15
CA HIS A 235 8.35 22.35 -11.34
C HIS A 235 6.87 22.28 -10.93
N GLY A 236 6.56 22.73 -9.71
CA GLY A 236 5.18 22.81 -9.18
C GLY A 236 4.54 21.48 -8.79
N VAL A 237 5.27 20.35 -8.87
CA VAL A 237 4.75 19.03 -8.52
C VAL A 237 5.13 18.64 -7.09
N THR A 238 4.18 18.09 -6.35
CA THR A 238 4.37 17.58 -4.98
C THR A 238 4.29 16.06 -4.94
N ILE A 239 4.90 15.46 -3.91
CA ILE A 239 5.01 13.99 -3.73
C ILE A 239 4.69 13.58 -2.28
N GLY A 240 4.31 12.32 -2.09
CA GLY A 240 4.12 11.73 -0.77
C GLY A 240 2.74 11.97 -0.13
N GLN A 241 1.71 12.09 -0.96
CA GLN A 241 0.34 12.14 -0.50
C GLN A 241 -0.04 10.79 0.16
N ARG A 242 -0.82 10.87 1.25
CA ARG A 242 -1.38 9.72 1.98
C ARG A 242 -2.88 9.89 2.14
N ARG A 243 -3.58 10.15 1.04
CA ARG A 243 -5.03 10.42 1.02
C ARG A 243 -5.84 9.35 0.29
N ARG A 244 -5.35 8.87 -0.85
CA ARG A 244 -6.11 8.03 -1.79
C ARG A 244 -5.19 7.39 -2.84
N LEU A 245 -5.70 6.39 -3.56
CA LEU A 245 -5.09 5.95 -4.81
C LEU A 245 -5.12 7.07 -5.83
N SER A 246 -4.01 7.26 -6.53
CA SER A 246 -3.98 8.02 -7.76
C SER A 246 -4.73 7.26 -8.88
N PRO A 247 -5.10 7.93 -9.99
CA PRO A 247 -5.60 7.24 -11.17
C PRO A 247 -4.60 6.23 -11.75
N ILE A 248 -3.30 6.50 -11.65
CA ILE A 248 -2.24 5.64 -12.19
C ILE A 248 -2.04 4.43 -11.29
N ASP A 249 -2.09 4.57 -9.96
CA ASP A 249 -2.07 3.45 -9.01
C ASP A 249 -3.18 2.43 -9.35
N ALA A 250 -4.40 2.93 -9.55
CA ALA A 250 -5.56 2.10 -9.89
C ALA A 250 -5.39 1.39 -11.24
N ARG A 251 -4.95 2.12 -12.26
CA ARG A 251 -4.68 1.57 -13.60
C ARG A 251 -3.59 0.50 -13.56
N GLN A 252 -2.50 0.74 -12.82
CA GLN A 252 -1.40 -0.20 -12.69
C GLN A 252 -1.87 -1.50 -12.02
N ALA A 253 -2.71 -1.40 -10.99
CA ALA A 253 -3.30 -2.57 -10.35
C ALA A 253 -4.17 -3.37 -11.30
N ASP A 254 -5.00 -2.71 -12.11
CA ASP A 254 -5.83 -3.39 -13.10
C ASP A 254 -5.01 -4.06 -14.21
N LEU A 255 -3.89 -3.46 -14.61
CA LEU A 255 -2.95 -4.07 -15.55
C LEU A 255 -2.28 -5.30 -14.94
N MET A 256 -1.77 -5.19 -13.71
CA MET A 256 -1.17 -6.31 -12.96
C MET A 256 -2.16 -7.47 -12.83
N TYR A 257 -3.41 -7.18 -12.46
CA TYR A 257 -4.43 -8.19 -12.15
C TYR A 257 -5.34 -8.57 -13.32
N LYS A 258 -5.07 -8.07 -14.54
CA LYS A 258 -5.94 -8.26 -15.72
C LYS A 258 -6.34 -9.71 -15.95
N ALA A 259 -5.39 -10.64 -15.93
CA ALA A 259 -5.66 -12.07 -16.13
C ALA A 259 -6.48 -12.68 -14.97
N GLU A 260 -6.15 -12.33 -13.74
CA GLU A 260 -6.82 -12.85 -12.55
C GLU A 260 -8.26 -12.35 -12.43
N CYS A 261 -8.49 -11.08 -12.68
CA CYS A 261 -9.83 -10.50 -12.67
C CYS A 261 -10.70 -11.03 -13.82
N LYS A 262 -10.13 -11.22 -15.02
CA LYS A 262 -10.82 -11.92 -16.12
C LYS A 262 -11.21 -13.35 -15.73
N ARG A 263 -10.30 -14.10 -15.10
CA ARG A 263 -10.58 -15.45 -14.58
C ARG A 263 -11.76 -15.44 -13.61
N ARG A 264 -11.85 -14.42 -12.73
CA ARG A 264 -12.99 -14.27 -11.81
C ARG A 264 -14.31 -14.04 -12.53
N ALA A 265 -14.33 -13.16 -13.54
CA ALA A 265 -15.53 -12.81 -14.30
C ALA A 265 -16.11 -14.01 -15.07
N LYS A 266 -15.26 -14.84 -15.69
CA LYS A 266 -15.70 -16.04 -16.42
C LYS A 266 -16.46 -17.05 -15.57
N VAL A 267 -16.09 -17.20 -14.29
CA VAL A 267 -16.81 -18.10 -13.37
C VAL A 267 -18.20 -17.57 -13.03
N LYS A 268 -18.40 -16.25 -12.94
CA LYS A 268 -19.72 -15.67 -12.70
C LYS A 268 -20.66 -15.95 -13.89
N GLY A 269 -20.18 -15.75 -15.12
CA GLY A 269 -20.98 -15.98 -16.33
C GLY A 269 -21.35 -17.45 -16.60
N ARG A 270 -20.56 -18.42 -16.13
CA ARG A 270 -20.95 -19.86 -16.22
C ARG A 270 -22.03 -20.24 -15.20
N GLY A 271 -22.04 -19.62 -14.02
CA GLY A 271 -23.05 -19.87 -12.98
C GLY A 271 -24.43 -19.31 -13.31
N GLU A 272 -24.51 -18.24 -14.12
CA GLU A 272 -25.77 -17.68 -14.61
C GLU A 272 -26.35 -18.47 -15.79
N LYS A 273 -25.50 -18.95 -16.72
CA LYS A 273 -25.93 -19.84 -17.81
C LYS A 273 -26.36 -21.24 -17.35
N GLY A 274 -25.89 -21.71 -16.20
CA GLY A 274 -26.30 -22.99 -15.61
C GLY A 274 -27.63 -22.95 -14.85
N LYS A 275 -28.19 -21.77 -14.57
CA LYS A 275 -29.48 -21.61 -13.88
C LYS A 275 -30.67 -21.42 -14.81
N THR A 276 -30.43 -21.25 -16.12
CA THR A 276 -31.47 -21.04 -17.13
C THR A 276 -31.91 -22.34 -17.83
N ASN A 277 -31.24 -23.47 -17.59
CA ASN A 277 -31.52 -24.75 -18.26
C ASN A 277 -32.29 -25.80 -17.43
N THR A 278 -32.89 -25.42 -16.29
CA THR A 278 -33.64 -26.36 -15.42
C THR A 278 -35.13 -26.07 -15.27
N LYS A 279 -35.74 -25.25 -16.15
CA LYS A 279 -37.17 -24.92 -16.08
C LYS A 279 -38.06 -25.41 -17.23
N GLU A 280 -37.59 -26.30 -18.09
CA GLU A 280 -38.44 -26.98 -19.08
C GLU A 280 -38.18 -28.48 -19.04
N LYS A 281 -38.92 -29.20 -18.19
CA LYS A 281 -39.20 -30.65 -18.29
C LYS A 281 -40.14 -31.06 -17.15
N PHE A 282 -41.36 -30.52 -17.13
CA PHE A 282 -42.48 -31.12 -16.40
C PHE A 282 -43.80 -30.56 -16.94
N SER A 283 -44.28 -31.15 -18.04
CA SER A 283 -45.70 -31.27 -18.37
C SER A 283 -45.82 -32.19 -19.59
N ASN A 284 -46.10 -33.47 -19.36
CA ASN A 284 -46.84 -34.36 -20.26
C ASN A 284 -46.98 -35.70 -19.54
N SER A 285 -48.03 -35.79 -18.71
CA SER A 285 -48.70 -37.02 -18.30
C SER A 285 -50.13 -36.63 -17.96
#